data_AF-A0A6I6H983-F1
#
_entry.id   AF-A0A6I6H983-F1
#
_cell.length_a   1.000
_cell.length_b   1.000
_cell.length_c   1.000
_cell.angle_alpha   90.00
_cell.angle_beta   90.00
_cell.angle_gamma   90.00
#
_symmetry.space_group_name_H-M   'P 1'
#
loop_
_entity.id
_entity.type
_entity.pdbx_description
1 polymer ?
#
loop_
_entity_poly.entity_id
_entity_poly.type
_entity_poly.pdbx_seq_one_letter_code
_entity_poly.pdbx_strand_id
1 'polypeptide(L)'
;MNLEDQWIASEAAGRIGESEVFGAQISAIVSMLRAMYMAHPAPERVRHHFDQLMAQLLSSPYVSNDPDRQLVLQETAASLIRHPRAAGPG
;
A
#
# COMPACT_ATOMS: atom_id res chain seq x y z
N MET A 1 -21.39 3.30 11.10
CA MET A 1 -21.28 1.85 11.33
C MET A 1 -22.04 1.56 12.61
N ASN A 2 -23.09 0.75 12.52
CA ASN A 2 -23.90 0.45 13.71
C ASN A 2 -23.22 -0.68 14.52
N LEU A 3 -23.77 -1.02 15.69
CA LEU A 3 -23.20 -2.05 16.58
C LEU A 3 -23.28 -3.46 15.97
N GLU A 4 -24.29 -3.71 15.15
CA GLU A 4 -24.55 -4.99 14.48
C GLU A 4 -23.50 -5.26 13.38
N ASP A 5 -23.15 -4.24 12.60
CA ASP A 5 -22.10 -4.28 11.59
C ASP A 5 -20.74 -4.62 12.22
N GLN A 6 -20.44 -4.02 13.39
CA GLN A 6 -19.20 -4.27 14.12
C GLN A 6 -19.14 -5.70 14.65
N TRP A 7 -20.26 -6.21 15.16
CA TRP A 7 -20.37 -7.60 15.61
C TRP A 7 -20.14 -8.57 14.45
N ILE A 8 -20.83 -8.39 13.33
CA ILE A 8 -20.72 -9.25 12.14
C ILE A 8 -19.27 -9.25 11.62
N ALA A 9 -18.63 -8.08 11.57
CA ALA A 9 -17.24 -7.96 11.17
C ALA A 9 -16.29 -8.68 12.14
N SER A 10 -16.52 -8.58 13.45
CA SER A 10 -15.73 -9.28 14.46
C SER A 10 -15.87 -10.81 14.34
N GLU A 11 -17.09 -11.30 14.13
CA GLU A 11 -17.33 -12.73 13.94
C GLU A 11 -16.67 -13.24 12.65
N ALA A 12 -16.76 -12.47 11.57
CA ALA A 12 -16.08 -12.77 10.31
C ALA A 12 -14.56 -12.80 10.47
N ALA A 13 -13.99 -11.83 11.20
CA ALA A 13 -12.56 -11.78 11.52
C ALA A 13 -12.13 -13.04 12.29
N GLY A 14 -12.94 -13.50 13.25
CA GLY A 14 -12.70 -14.74 13.97
C GLY A 14 -12.71 -15.99 13.08
N ARG A 15 -13.54 -16.03 12.02
CA ARG A 15 -13.60 -17.15 11.06
C ARG A 15 -12.42 -17.20 10.11
N ILE A 16 -11.95 -16.06 9.61
CA ILE A 16 -10.87 -16.01 8.62
C ILE A 16 -9.47 -15.98 9.25
N GLY A 17 -9.37 -15.63 10.53
CA GLY A 17 -8.11 -15.58 11.28
C GLY A 17 -7.30 -14.30 11.05
N GLU A 18 -6.40 -14.00 11.98
CA GLU A 18 -5.69 -12.71 12.05
C GLU A 18 -4.84 -12.39 10.81
N SER A 19 -4.20 -13.40 10.22
CA SER A 19 -3.39 -13.23 9.00
C SER A 19 -4.23 -12.75 7.81
N GLU A 20 -5.41 -13.34 7.61
CA GLU A 20 -6.33 -12.95 6.53
C GLU A 20 -6.98 -11.59 6.82
N VAL A 21 -7.30 -11.29 8.09
CA VAL A 21 -7.75 -9.95 8.49
C VAL A 21 -6.70 -8.89 8.15
N PHE A 22 -5.42 -9.16 8.45
CA PHE A 22 -4.33 -8.26 8.10
C PHE A 22 -4.19 -8.09 6.58
N GLY A 23 -4.29 -9.17 5.81
CA GLY A 23 -4.32 -9.13 4.34
C GLY A 23 -5.50 -8.31 3.78
N ALA A 24 -6.69 -8.47 4.35
CA ALA A 24 -7.89 -7.73 3.96
C ALA A 24 -7.74 -6.22 4.26
N GLN A 25 -7.17 -5.86 5.41
CA GLN A 25 -6.90 -4.46 5.78
C GLN A 25 -5.87 -3.82 4.85
N ILE A 26 -4.78 -4.51 4.53
CA ILE A 26 -3.80 -4.04 3.53
C ILE A 26 -4.49 -3.81 2.18
N SER A 27 -5.31 -4.77 1.75
CA SER A 27 -6.03 -4.69 0.47
C SER A 27 -7.00 -3.51 0.43
N ALA A 28 -7.69 -3.23 1.54
CA ALA A 28 -8.57 -2.09 1.67
C ALA A 28 -7.79 -0.75 1.58
N ILE A 29 -6.65 -0.64 2.25
CA ILE A 29 -5.79 0.55 2.19
C ILE A 29 -5.27 0.77 0.76
N VAL A 30 -4.78 -0.28 0.10
CA VAL A 30 -4.30 -0.21 -1.29
C VAL A 30 -5.43 0.23 -2.23
N SER A 31 -6.64 -0.28 -2.03
CA SER A 31 -7.82 0.10 -2.83
C SER A 31 -8.21 1.55 -2.62
N MET A 32 -8.17 2.04 -1.38
CA MET A 32 -8.43 3.44 -1.05
C MET A 32 -7.41 4.37 -1.72
N LEU A 33 -6.12 4.05 -1.64
CA LEU A 33 -5.07 4.83 -2.31
C LEU A 33 -5.26 4.86 -3.83
N ARG A 34 -5.61 3.72 -4.44
CA ARG A 34 -5.93 3.67 -5.88
C ARG A 34 -7.11 4.55 -6.24
N ALA A 35 -8.18 4.51 -5.46
CA ALA A 35 -9.35 5.36 -5.67
C ALA A 35 -8.98 6.86 -5.56
N MET A 36 -8.15 7.23 -4.58
CA MET A 36 -7.66 8.60 -4.42
C MET A 36 -6.83 9.05 -5.64
N TYR A 37 -5.95 8.20 -6.18
CA TYR A 37 -5.20 8.52 -7.38
C TYR A 37 -6.11 8.69 -8.60
N MET A 38 -7.04 7.77 -8.81
CA MET A 38 -7.96 7.80 -9.95
C MET A 38 -8.90 8.99 -9.92
N ALA A 39 -9.28 9.48 -8.73
CA ALA A 39 -10.09 10.68 -8.58
C ALA A 39 -9.33 11.99 -8.85
N HIS A 40 -8.00 11.95 -8.93
CA HIS A 40 -7.20 13.15 -9.17
C HIS A 40 -7.26 13.60 -10.64
N PRO A 41 -7.32 14.91 -10.96
CA PRO A 41 -7.37 15.40 -12.34
C PRO A 41 -6.17 15.02 -13.23
N ALA A 42 -5.05 14.63 -12.60
CA ALA A 42 -3.83 14.17 -13.26
C ALA A 42 -3.28 12.95 -12.50
N PRO A 43 -3.89 11.76 -12.65
CA PRO A 43 -3.59 10.59 -11.82
C PRO A 43 -2.14 10.12 -11.97
N GLU A 44 -1.61 10.17 -13.19
CA GLU A 44 -0.25 9.72 -13.50
C GLU A 44 0.84 10.59 -12.88
N ARG A 45 0.61 11.91 -12.78
CA ARG A 45 1.56 12.82 -12.12
C ARG A 45 1.62 12.57 -10.61
N VAL A 46 0.46 12.35 -9.98
CA VAL A 46 0.40 12.06 -8.54
C VAL A 46 1.03 10.72 -8.24
N ARG A 47 0.75 9.70 -9.07
CA ARG A 47 1.39 8.40 -8.96
C ARG A 47 2.91 8.51 -9.04
N HIS A 48 3.43 9.17 -10.06
CA HIS A 48 4.88 9.31 -10.23
C HIS A 48 5.54 10.02 -9.05
N HIS A 49 4.93 11.10 -8.57
CA HIS A 49 5.44 11.81 -7.40
C HIS A 49 5.38 10.95 -6.13
N PHE A 50 4.30 10.17 -5.96
CA PHE A 50 4.18 9.26 -4.83
C PHE A 50 5.20 8.13 -4.88
N ASP A 51 5.45 7.54 -6.05
CA ASP A 51 6.47 6.49 -6.23
C ASP A 51 7.86 7.01 -5.84
N GLN A 52 8.19 8.26 -6.18
CA GLN A 52 9.43 8.93 -5.76
C GLN A 52 9.50 9.13 -4.24
N LEU A 53 8.44 9.63 -3.61
CA LEU A 53 8.38 9.82 -2.16
C LEU A 53 8.49 8.48 -1.41
N MET A 54 7.79 7.46 -1.89
CA MET A 54 7.86 6.12 -1.31
C MET A 54 9.26 5.53 -1.43
N ALA A 55 9.93 5.66 -2.58
CA ALA A 55 11.30 5.19 -2.73
C ALA A 55 12.26 5.89 -1.75
N GLN A 56 12.11 7.20 -1.53
CA GLN A 56 12.90 7.94 -0.53
C GLN A 56 12.63 7.45 0.88
N LEU A 57 11.36 7.24 1.25
CA LEU A 57 10.98 6.74 2.57
C LEU A 57 11.51 5.33 2.81
N LEU A 58 11.33 4.41 1.86
CA LEU A 58 11.77 3.02 2.00
C LEU A 58 13.30 2.86 2.03
N SER A 59 14.03 3.80 1.40
CA SER A 59 15.50 3.84 1.45
C SER A 59 16.03 4.48 2.74
N SER A 60 15.15 5.03 3.58
CA SER A 60 15.55 5.71 4.82
C SER A 60 16.01 4.69 5.87
N PRO A 61 17.16 4.95 6.54
CA PRO A 61 17.68 4.06 7.57
C PRO A 61 16.78 3.99 8.81
N TYR A 62 15.79 4.87 8.93
CA TYR A 62 14.87 4.93 10.07
C TYR A 62 13.65 4.01 9.95
N VAL A 63 13.45 3.33 8.81
CA VAL A 63 12.27 2.47 8.59
C VAL A 63 12.43 1.09 9.22
N SER A 64 13.64 0.55 9.23
CA SER A 64 13.92 -0.75 9.85
C SER A 64 15.36 -0.81 10.31
N ASN A 65 15.61 -1.42 11.47
CA ASN A 65 16.95 -1.72 11.96
C ASN A 65 17.41 -3.16 11.60
N ASP A 66 16.54 -3.92 10.94
CA ASP A 66 16.81 -5.30 10.53
C ASP A 66 17.49 -5.30 9.13
N PRO A 67 18.69 -5.89 8.97
CA PRO A 67 19.44 -5.84 7.71
C PRO A 67 18.71 -6.50 6.53
N ASP A 68 18.03 -7.62 6.75
CA ASP A 68 17.33 -8.35 5.68
C ASP A 68 16.10 -7.57 5.22
N ARG A 69 15.36 -6.98 6.16
CA ARG A 69 14.26 -6.06 5.83
C ARG A 69 14.77 -4.84 5.09
N GLN A 70 15.89 -4.25 5.50
CA GLN A 70 16.47 -3.11 4.79
C GLN A 70 16.81 -3.46 3.33
N LEU A 71 17.40 -4.64 3.08
CA LEU A 71 17.68 -5.10 1.70
C LEU A 71 16.41 -5.22 0.87
N VAL A 72 15.34 -5.81 1.43
CA VAL A 72 14.04 -5.93 0.77
C VAL A 72 13.44 -4.55 0.47
N LEU A 73 13.51 -3.62 1.42
CA LEU A 73 12.98 -2.26 1.26
C LEU A 73 13.76 -1.45 0.22
N GLN A 74 15.09 -1.59 0.16
CA GLN A 74 15.95 -0.95 -0.84
C GLN A 74 15.65 -1.45 -2.26
N GLU A 75 15.51 -2.77 -2.44
CA GLU A 75 15.16 -3.32 -3.75
C GLU A 75 13.74 -2.93 -4.16
N THR A 76 12.81 -2.89 -3.20
CA THR A 76 11.44 -2.38 -3.42
C THR A 76 11.48 -0.92 -3.87
N ALA A 77 12.23 -0.06 -3.17
CA ALA A 77 12.41 1.35 -3.53
C ALA A 77 12.98 1.52 -4.95
N ALA A 78 14.01 0.73 -5.28
CA ALA A 78 14.62 0.77 -6.61
C ALA A 78 13.65 0.32 -7.71
N SER A 79 12.79 -0.67 -7.44
CA SER A 79 11.77 -1.13 -8.39
C SER A 79 10.74 -0.04 -8.74
N LEU A 80 10.34 0.79 -7.77
CA LEU A 80 9.41 1.91 -7.96
C LEU A 80 9.97 2.97 -8.92
N ILE A 81 11.28 3.21 -8.88
CA ILE A 81 11.96 4.20 -9.73
C ILE A 81 12.33 3.63 -11.10
N ARG A 82 12.72 2.35 -11.19
CA ARG A 82 13.12 1.69 -12.45
C ARG A 82 11.93 1.41 -13.37
N HIS A 83 10.78 1.10 -12.77
CA HIS A 83 9.54 0.90 -13.50
C HIS A 83 8.52 1.95 -13.07
N PRO A 84 8.70 3.24 -13.45
CA PRO A 84 7.56 4.14 -13.45
C PRO A 84 6.64 3.53 -14.50
N ARG A 85 5.65 2.76 -14.06
CA ARG A 85 4.74 2.05 -14.94
C ARG A 85 4.21 3.11 -15.88
N ALA A 86 4.65 3.07 -17.14
CA ALA A 86 4.24 4.06 -18.12
C ALA A 86 2.73 4.15 -18.04
N ALA A 87 2.19 5.36 -17.98
CA ALA A 87 0.76 5.62 -18.09
C ALA A 87 0.24 4.72 -19.23
N GLY A 88 -0.38 3.61 -18.86
CA GLY A 88 -0.79 2.60 -19.82
C GLY A 88 -2.05 3.13 -20.51
N PRO A 89 -2.17 3.02 -21.84
CA PRO A 89 -3.41 3.37 -22.52
C PRO A 89 -4.43 2.23 -22.26
N GLY A 90 -5.65 2.59 -21.84
CA GLY A 90 -6.79 1.65 -21.77
C GLY A 90 -7.58 1.77 -20.48
#